data_AF-A0A662D7I9-F1
#
_entry.id   AF-A0A662D7I9-F1
#
_cell.length_a   1.000
_cell.length_b   1.000
_cell.length_c   1.000
_cell.angle_alpha   90.00
_cell.angle_beta   90.00
_cell.angle_gamma   90.00
#
_symmetry.space_group_name_H-M   'P 1'
#
loop_
_entity.id
_entity.type
_entity.pdbx_description
1 polymer ?
#
loop_
_entity_poly.entity_id
_entity_poly.type
_entity_poly.pdbx_seq_one_letter_code
_entity_poly.pdbx_strand_id
1 'polypeptide(L)' 'LDQPDSRQLIHITYGSILTAKDRKGNFLFRNQIYKALFKYEDDHYKNVSSHIKKHLNLLA' A
#
# COMPACT_ATOMS: atom_id res chain seq x y z
N LEU A 1 -2.68 2.78 -9.85
CA LEU A 1 -1.22 2.98 -9.62
C LEU A 1 -0.47 2.62 -10.89
N ASP A 2 -0.91 3.19 -12.01
CA ASP A 2 -0.61 2.66 -13.34
C ASP A 2 0.49 3.43 -14.04
N GLN A 3 0.86 4.59 -13.48
CA GLN A 3 2.07 5.32 -13.83
C GLN A 3 3.28 4.67 -13.15
N PRO A 4 4.30 4.24 -13.92
CA PRO A 4 5.50 3.58 -13.39
C PRO A 4 6.23 4.40 -12.32
N ASP A 5 6.48 5.68 -12.58
CA ASP A 5 7.25 6.54 -11.67
C ASP A 5 6.56 6.73 -10.31
N SER A 6 5.25 6.98 -10.34
CA SER A 6 4.43 7.13 -9.13
C SER A 6 4.38 5.83 -8.31
N ARG A 7 4.31 4.67 -9.00
CA ARG A 7 4.35 3.37 -8.33
C ARG A 7 5.69 3.12 -7.67
N GLN A 8 6.78 3.43 -8.37
CA GLN A 8 8.13 3.23 -7.87
C GLN A 8 8.43 4.14 -6.68
N LEU A 9 8.02 5.41 -6.75
CA LEU A 9 8.13 6.34 -5.63
C LEU A 9 7.49 5.78 -4.36
N ILE A 10 6.23 5.34 -4.44
CA ILE A 10 5.52 4.76 -3.29
C ILE A 10 6.20 3.48 -2.79
N HIS A 11 6.67 2.62 -3.71
CA HIS A 11 7.32 1.36 -3.38
C HIS A 11 8.64 1.54 -2.64
N ILE A 12 9.42 2.57 -2.95
CA ILE A 12 10.70 2.82 -2.25
C ILE A 12 10.50 3.60 -0.94
N THR A 13 9.47 4.45 -0.85
CA THR A 13 9.26 5.32 0.33
C THR A 13 8.32 4.74 1.39
N TYR A 14 7.73 3.56 1.19
CA TYR A 14 6.73 3.02 2.13
C TYR A 14 7.26 2.90 3.57
N GLY A 15 8.52 2.51 3.74
CA GLY A 15 9.16 2.43 5.05
C GLY A 15 9.20 3.80 5.76
N SER A 16 9.65 4.84 5.06
CA SER A 16 9.67 6.21 5.59
C SER A 16 8.27 6.71 5.95
N ILE A 17 7.26 6.45 5.10
CA ILE A 17 5.87 6.85 5.36
C ILE A 17 5.31 6.14 6.61
N LEU A 18 5.57 4.83 6.78
CA LEU A 18 5.05 4.05 7.91
C LEU A 18 5.79 4.30 9.22
N THR A 19 7.02 4.81 9.16
CA THR A 19 7.86 5.07 10.34
C THR A 19 7.93 6.54 10.75
N ALA A 20 7.46 7.46 9.89
CA ALA A 20 7.45 8.89 10.17
C ALA A 20 6.66 9.21 11.45
N LYS A 21 7.28 9.99 12.34
CA LYS A 21 6.75 10.37 13.65
C LYS A 21 6.80 11.88 13.87
N ASP A 22 5.89 12.40 14.68
CA ASP A 22 5.95 13.77 15.19
C ASP A 22 7.01 13.93 16.29
N ARG A 23 7.18 15.16 16.79
CA ARG A 23 8.11 15.46 17.90
C ARG A 23 7.77 14.75 19.21
N LYS A 24 6.55 14.23 19.37
CA LYS A 24 6.07 13.49 20.54
C LYS A 24 6.19 11.97 20.35
N GLY A 25 6.67 11.51 19.19
CA GLY A 25 6.84 10.10 18.87
C GLY A 25 5.60 9.41 18.27
N ASN A 26 4.51 10.15 18.00
CA ASN A 26 3.30 9.60 17.39
C ASN A 26 3.51 9.39 15.89
N PHE A 27 3.02 8.26 15.36
CA PHE A 27 3.08 8.01 13.92
C PHE A 27 2.20 9.00 13.15
N LEU A 28 2.78 9.61 12.11
CA LEU A 28 2.09 10.60 11.29
C LEU A 28 1.01 9.96 10.40
N PHE A 29 1.33 8.85 9.74
CA PHE A 29 0.47 8.26 8.69
C PHE A 29 0.03 6.83 8.98
N ARG A 30 0.88 6.06 9.66
CA ARG A 30 0.70 4.61 9.90
C ARG A 30 -0.72 4.27 10.35
N ASN A 31 -1.20 4.91 11.41
CA ASN A 31 -2.48 4.56 12.02
C ASN A 31 -3.66 4.81 11.08
N GLN A 32 -3.62 5.89 10.30
CA GLN A 32 -4.66 6.22 9.34
C GLN A 32 -4.67 5.23 8.16
N ILE A 33 -3.48 4.86 7.68
CA ILE A 33 -3.32 3.86 6.61
C ILE A 33 -3.90 2.52 7.05
N TYR A 34 -3.50 2.01 8.23
CA TYR A 34 -4.03 0.75 8.74
C TYR A 34 -5.54 0.82 8.96
N LYS A 35 -6.05 1.91 9.53
CA LYS A 35 -7.51 2.10 9.70
C LYS A 35 -8.26 2.04 8.37
N ALA A 36 -7.72 2.63 7.31
CA ALA A 36 -8.31 2.55 5.97
C ALA A 36 -8.25 1.13 5.42
N LEU A 37 -7.11 0.44 5.52
CA LEU A 37 -6.95 -0.93 5.07
C LEU A 37 -7.94 -1.89 5.74
N PHE A 38 -8.14 -1.77 7.06
CA PHE A 38 -9.13 -2.57 7.79
C PHE A 38 -10.57 -2.20 7.43
N LYS A 39 -10.85 -0.92 7.20
CA LYS A 39 -12.20 -0.48 6.79
C LYS A 39 -12.59 -1.02 5.42
N TYR A 40 -11.64 -1.17 4.50
CA TYR A 40 -11.85 -1.59 3.12
C TYR A 40 -11.17 -2.93 2.81
N GLU A 41 -11.18 -3.84 3.79
CA GLU A 41 -10.43 -5.10 3.74
C GLU A 41 -10.85 -5.98 2.54
N ASP A 42 -12.15 -6.13 2.30
CA ASP A 42 -12.66 -6.89 1.15
C ASP A 42 -12.18 -6.33 -0.19
N ASP A 43 -12.23 -5.00 -0.35
CA ASP A 43 -11.76 -4.33 -1.57
C ASP A 43 -10.25 -4.46 -1.73
N HIS A 44 -9.51 -4.39 -0.62
CA HIS A 44 -8.07 -4.63 -0.62
C HIS A 44 -7.75 -6.04 -1.12
N TYR A 45 -8.39 -7.07 -0.56
CA TYR A 45 -8.17 -8.46 -0.98
C TYR A 45 -8.58 -8.72 -2.43
N LYS A 46 -9.71 -8.17 -2.89
CA LYS A 46 -10.14 -8.26 -4.30
C LYS A 46 -9.08 -7.68 -5.23
N ASN A 47 -8.54 -6.51 -4.90
CA ASN A 47 -7.52 -5.85 -5.72
C ASN A 47 -6.21 -6.64 -5.76
N VAL A 48 -5.73 -7.12 -4.60
CA VAL A 48 -4.50 -7.95 -4.52
C VAL A 48 -4.68 -9.26 -5.30
N SER A 49 -5.81 -9.95 -5.11
CA SER A 49 -6.11 -11.20 -5.81
C SER A 49 -6.16 -11.00 -7.32
N SER A 50 -6.84 -9.97 -7.80
CA SER A 50 -6.92 -9.63 -9.24
C SER A 50 -5.54 -9.33 -9.82
N HIS A 51 -4.72 -8.55 -9.10
CA HIS A 51 -3.37 -8.22 -9.53
C HIS A 51 -2.48 -9.47 -9.68
N ILE A 52 -2.46 -10.35 -8.67
CA ILE A 52 -1.68 -11.59 -8.71
C ILE A 52 -2.19 -12.53 -9.79
N LYS A 53 -3.52 -12.70 -9.93
CA LYS A 53 -4.11 -13.52 -10.99
C LYS A 53 -3.69 -13.06 -12.38
N LYS A 54 -3.66 -11.74 -12.64
CA LYS A 54 -3.15 -11.20 -13.90
C LYS A 54 -1.71 -11.63 -14.16
N HIS A 55 -0.84 -11.55 -13.15
CA HIS A 55 0.55 -12.01 -13.28
C HIS A 55 0.64 -13.51 -13.55
N LEU A 56 -0.13 -14.34 -12.84
CA LEU A 56 -0.17 -15.79 -13.06
C LEU A 56 -0.62 -16.14 -14.48
N ASN A 57 -1.64 -15.47 -14.99
CA ASN A 57 -2.13 -15.69 -16.36
C ASN A 57 -1.13 -15.28 -17.44
N LEU A 58 -0.21 -14.35 -17.16
CA LEU A 58 0.84 -13.96 -18.10
C LEU A 58 2.04 -14.93 -18.11
N LEU A 59 2.11 -15.86 -17.14
CA LEU A 59 3.13 -16.90 -17.07
C LEU A 59 2.71 -18.20 -17.76
N ALA A 60 1.42 -18.36 -18.06
CA ALA A 60 0.84 -19.51 -18.77
C ALA A 60 0.89 -19.30 -20.28
#